data_AF-A0A662UIX5-F1
#
_entry.id   AF-A0A662UIX5-F1
#
_cell.length_a   1.000
_cell.length_b   1.000
_cell.length_c   1.000
_cell.angle_alpha   90.00
_cell.angle_beta   90.00
_cell.angle_gamma   90.00
#
_symmetry.space_group_name_H-M   'P 1'
#
loop_
_entity.id
_entity.type
_entity.pdbx_description
1 polymer ?
#
loop_
_entity_poly.entity_id
_entity_poly.type
_entity_poly.pdbx_seq_one_letter_code
_entity_poly.pdbx_strand_id
1 'polypeptide(L)'
;MENMNLEEYLRKQLEGIKKDRMMLDKIEQDISEKLRIVNSTDYDELKKLLCYGSIAYCCGTEKKCPFRDYVLMKLGITHREYEKLKKRWDIEFKAFIRQKESAETV
;
A
#
# COMPACT_ATOMS: atom_id res chain seq x y z
N MET A 1 2.67 -31.63 38.96
CA MET A 1 2.49 -31.60 37.49
C MET A 1 1.30 -32.49 37.20
N GLU A 2 0.15 -31.92 36.85
CA GLU A 2 -1.04 -32.73 36.53
C GLU A 2 -0.77 -33.62 35.32
N ASN A 3 -1.12 -34.91 35.45
CA ASN A 3 -1.06 -35.87 34.36
C ASN A 3 -2.15 -35.53 33.33
N MET A 4 -1.77 -34.81 32.27
CA MET A 4 -2.65 -34.54 31.14
C MET A 4 -3.01 -35.84 30.42
N ASN A 5 -4.31 -36.11 30.21
CA ASN A 5 -4.79 -37.27 29.47
C ASN A 5 -4.35 -37.18 27.99
N LEU A 6 -3.93 -38.30 27.38
CA LEU A 6 -3.60 -38.39 25.96
C LEU A 6 -4.70 -37.82 25.06
N GLU A 7 -5.98 -38.04 25.39
CA GLU A 7 -7.11 -37.47 24.64
C GLU A 7 -7.11 -35.93 24.70
N GLU A 8 -6.86 -35.36 25.87
CA GLU A 8 -6.82 -33.92 26.08
C GLU A 8 -5.62 -33.29 25.34
N TYR A 9 -4.46 -33.96 25.37
CA TYR A 9 -3.29 -33.56 24.59
C TYR A 9 -3.61 -33.51 23.09
N LEU A 10 -4.21 -34.58 22.55
CA LEU A 10 -4.56 -34.67 21.13
C LEU A 10 -5.60 -33.61 20.74
N ARG A 11 -6.61 -33.35 21.58
CA ARG A 11 -7.58 -32.27 21.37
C ARG A 11 -6.88 -30.90 21.29
N LYS A 12 -5.93 -30.62 22.18
CA LYS A 12 -5.17 -29.37 22.18
C LYS A 12 -4.32 -29.22 20.91
N GLN A 13 -3.69 -30.30 20.44
CA GLN A 13 -2.94 -30.30 19.17
C GLN A 13 -3.87 -30.03 17.98
N LEU A 14 -5.03 -30.69 17.92
CA LEU A 14 -6.01 -30.49 16.86
C LEU A 14 -6.52 -29.04 16.82
N GLU A 15 -6.79 -28.44 17.98
CA GLU A 15 -7.18 -27.03 18.06
C GLU A 15 -6.06 -26.07 17.58
N GLY A 16 -4.79 -26.41 17.82
CA GLY A 16 -3.65 -25.69 17.24
C GLY A 16 -3.66 -25.73 15.71
N ILE A 17 -3.74 -26.94 15.15
CA ILE A 17 -3.76 -27.15 13.69
C ILE A 17 -4.94 -26.43 13.03
N LYS A 18 -6.12 -26.43 13.65
CA LYS A 18 -7.29 -25.69 13.14
C LYS A 18 -7.03 -24.19 13.07
N LYS A 19 -6.41 -23.61 14.09
CA LYS A 19 -6.07 -22.18 14.10
C LYS A 19 -5.06 -21.85 13.01
N ASP A 20 -4.03 -22.68 12.85
CA ASP A 20 -3.02 -22.50 11.81
C ASP A 20 -3.68 -22.56 10.43
N ARG A 21 -4.58 -23.52 10.19
CA ARG A 21 -5.34 -23.61 8.95
C ARG A 21 -6.16 -22.35 8.68
N MET A 22 -6.89 -21.83 9.68
CA MET A 22 -7.67 -20.59 9.52
C MET A 22 -6.76 -19.40 9.16
N MET A 23 -5.55 -19.35 9.71
CA MET A 23 -4.59 -18.31 9.36
C MET A 23 -4.06 -18.47 7.93
N LEU A 24 -3.80 -19.70 7.49
CA LEU A 24 -3.41 -19.98 6.11
C LEU A 24 -4.50 -19.59 5.11
N ASP A 25 -5.77 -19.93 5.37
CA ASP A 25 -6.90 -19.56 4.51
C ASP A 25 -6.98 -18.04 4.31
N LYS A 26 -6.73 -17.27 5.38
CA LYS A 26 -6.69 -15.80 5.31
C LYS A 26 -5.51 -15.30 4.47
N ILE A 27 -4.34 -15.89 4.63
CA ILE A 27 -3.15 -15.54 3.85
C ILE A 27 -3.38 -15.82 2.36
N GLU A 28 -4.00 -16.95 2.02
CA GLU A 28 -4.36 -17.29 0.63
C GLU A 28 -5.30 -16.24 0.04
N GLN A 29 -6.31 -15.81 0.80
CA GLN A 29 -7.23 -14.76 0.38
C GLN A 29 -6.51 -13.42 0.12
N ASP A 30 -5.64 -13.01 1.05
CA ASP A 30 -4.88 -11.75 0.95
C ASP A 30 -3.92 -11.78 -0.26
N ILE A 31 -3.28 -12.92 -0.53
CA ILE A 31 -2.42 -13.12 -1.69
C ILE A 31 -3.24 -13.04 -2.97
N SER A 32 -4.39 -13.72 -3.03
CA SER A 32 -5.26 -13.72 -4.21
C SER A 32 -5.70 -12.31 -4.59
N GLU A 33 -6.10 -11.49 -3.62
CA GLU A 33 -6.50 -10.10 -3.87
C GLU A 33 -5.30 -9.25 -4.34
N LYS A 34 -4.12 -9.40 -3.72
CA LYS A 34 -2.92 -8.70 -4.17
C LYS A 34 -2.52 -9.08 -5.59
N LEU A 35 -2.61 -10.36 -5.96
CA LEU A 35 -2.34 -10.83 -7.32
C LEU A 35 -3.30 -10.21 -8.33
N ARG A 36 -4.59 -10.08 -7.99
CA ARG A 36 -5.58 -9.39 -8.82
C ARG A 36 -5.15 -7.95 -9.12
N ILE A 37 -4.73 -7.21 -8.09
CA ILE A 37 -4.30 -5.81 -8.23
C ILE A 37 -3.02 -5.71 -9.06
N VAL A 38 -2.02 -6.54 -8.76
CA VAL A 38 -0.72 -6.57 -9.47
C VAL A 38 -0.92 -6.88 -10.95
N ASN A 39 -1.86 -7.76 -11.31
CA ASN A 39 -2.14 -8.09 -12.70
C ASN A 39 -3.01 -7.06 -13.44
N SER A 40 -3.58 -6.08 -12.73
CA SER A 40 -4.40 -5.04 -13.35
C SER A 40 -3.58 -4.03 -14.15
N THR A 41 -4.24 -3.43 -15.15
CA THR A 41 -3.78 -2.21 -15.85
C THR A 41 -4.66 -1.00 -15.54
N ASP A 42 -5.74 -1.20 -14.78
CA ASP A 42 -6.65 -0.14 -14.38
C ASP A 42 -6.08 0.67 -13.21
N TYR A 43 -6.11 1.99 -13.32
CA TYR A 43 -5.57 2.89 -12.29
C TYR A 43 -6.36 2.79 -10.97
N ASP A 44 -7.68 2.60 -11.03
CA ASP A 44 -8.51 2.50 -9.83
C ASP A 44 -8.23 1.24 -9.01
N GLU A 45 -7.79 0.17 -9.67
CA GLU A 45 -7.24 -0.99 -9.00
C GLU A 45 -5.81 -0.75 -8.49
N LEU A 46 -4.91 -0.26 -9.34
CA LEU A 46 -3.51 -0.05 -9.00
C LEU A 46 -3.31 0.91 -7.82
N LYS A 47 -4.15 1.95 -7.71
CA LYS A 47 -4.06 2.94 -6.62
C LYS A 47 -4.26 2.32 -5.23
N LYS A 48 -4.87 1.13 -5.12
CA LYS A 48 -5.02 0.39 -3.85
C LYS A 48 -3.67 -0.02 -3.25
N LEU A 49 -2.59 -0.06 -4.04
CA LEU A 49 -1.23 -0.31 -3.55
C LEU A 49 -0.57 0.94 -2.94
N LEU A 50 -1.08 2.14 -3.24
CA LEU A 50 -0.44 3.40 -2.88
C LEU A 50 -0.89 3.90 -1.52
N CYS A 51 0.02 4.58 -0.80
CA CYS A 51 -0.36 5.38 0.36
C CYS A 51 -1.40 6.43 -0.06
N TYR A 52 -2.52 6.48 0.66
CA TYR A 52 -3.64 7.40 0.40
C TYR A 52 -4.33 7.24 -0.97
N GLY A 53 -4.08 6.14 -1.70
CA GLY A 53 -4.82 5.85 -2.93
C GLY A 53 -4.56 6.81 -4.09
N SER A 54 -3.43 7.51 -4.12
CA SER A 54 -3.09 8.41 -5.23
C SER A 54 -1.59 8.66 -5.32
N ILE A 55 -1.05 8.65 -6.54
CA ILE A 55 0.37 8.96 -6.80
C ILE A 55 0.74 10.39 -6.38
N ALA A 56 -0.26 11.28 -6.25
CA ALA A 56 -0.03 12.66 -5.84
C ALA A 56 0.55 12.76 -4.43
N TYR A 57 0.13 11.86 -3.54
CA TYR A 57 0.56 11.82 -2.14
C TYR A 57 1.84 11.00 -1.91
N CYS A 58 2.33 10.30 -2.92
CA CYS A 58 3.57 9.54 -2.79
C CYS A 58 4.78 10.46 -2.53
N CYS A 59 5.79 9.92 -1.86
CA CYS A 59 7.11 10.55 -1.71
C CYS A 59 7.84 10.65 -3.05
N GLY A 60 8.85 11.52 -3.14
CA GLY A 60 9.71 11.58 -4.31
C GLY A 60 10.61 10.35 -4.44
N THR A 61 11.28 10.23 -5.58
CA THR A 61 12.14 9.09 -5.97
C THR A 61 13.35 8.91 -5.04
N GLU A 62 13.69 9.91 -4.23
CA GLU A 62 14.73 9.82 -3.20
C GLU A 62 14.43 8.75 -2.13
N LYS A 63 13.15 8.43 -1.91
CA LYS A 63 12.74 7.35 -1.01
C LYS A 63 12.49 6.08 -1.81
N LYS A 64 13.00 4.94 -1.32
CA LYS A 64 12.73 3.62 -1.89
C LYS A 64 11.33 3.15 -1.51
N CYS A 65 10.47 2.90 -2.50
CA CYS A 65 9.12 2.39 -2.29
C CYS A 65 8.71 1.46 -3.44
N PRO A 66 8.63 0.13 -3.22
CA PRO A 66 8.33 -0.82 -4.29
C PRO A 66 6.91 -0.61 -4.85
N PHE A 67 5.95 -0.19 -4.03
CA PHE A 67 4.57 0.03 -4.49
C PHE A 67 4.44 1.22 -5.42
N ARG A 68 5.08 2.35 -5.11
CA ARG A 68 5.13 3.50 -6.01
C ARG A 68 5.77 3.10 -7.34
N ASP A 69 6.96 2.51 -7.28
CA ASP A 69 7.74 2.21 -8.48
C ASP A 69 7.01 1.18 -9.37
N TYR A 70 6.33 0.20 -8.75
CA TYR A 70 5.46 -0.74 -9.46
C TYR A 70 4.30 -0.05 -10.19
N VAL A 71 3.58 0.85 -9.50
CA VAL A 71 2.46 1.57 -10.12
C VAL A 71 2.95 2.52 -11.22
N LEU A 72 4.07 3.23 -11.02
CA LEU A 72 4.67 4.06 -12.07
C LEU A 72 5.03 3.22 -13.30
N MET A 73 5.67 2.06 -13.10
CA MET A 73 5.97 1.11 -14.18
C MET A 73 4.71 0.67 -14.92
N LYS A 74 3.65 0.28 -14.20
CA LYS A 74 2.37 -0.13 -14.79
C LYS A 74 1.67 0.96 -15.57
N LEU A 75 1.79 2.22 -15.13
CA LEU A 75 1.24 3.40 -15.80
C LEU A 75 2.15 3.91 -16.93
N GLY A 76 3.32 3.31 -17.14
CA GLY A 76 4.29 3.78 -18.13
C GLY A 76 4.93 5.14 -17.78
N ILE A 77 4.89 5.54 -16.51
CA ILE A 77 5.45 6.81 -16.03
C ILE A 77 6.89 6.58 -15.59
N THR A 78 7.83 7.29 -16.20
CA THR A 78 9.22 7.26 -15.79
C THR A 78 9.43 8.04 -14.49
N HIS A 79 10.48 7.70 -13.73
CA HIS A 79 10.87 8.45 -12.54
C HIS A 79 11.08 9.95 -12.83
N ARG A 80 11.64 10.27 -14.00
CA ARG A 80 11.86 11.66 -14.43
C ARG A 80 10.54 12.41 -14.66
N GLU A 81 9.55 11.77 -15.27
CA GLU A 81 8.22 12.37 -15.46
C GLU A 81 7.52 12.57 -14.11
N TYR A 82 7.58 11.57 -13.24
CA TYR A 82 7.04 11.67 -11.90
C TYR A 82 7.67 12.83 -11.10
N GLU A 83 9.00 12.96 -11.11
CA GLU A 83 9.70 14.08 -10.45
C GLU A 83 9.31 15.44 -11.04
N LYS A 84 9.15 15.54 -12.36
CA LYS A 84 8.67 16.77 -13.01
C LYS A 84 7.26 17.13 -12.53
N LEU A 85 6.36 16.16 -12.40
CA LEU A 85 5.01 16.39 -11.87
C LEU A 85 5.07 16.88 -10.41
N LYS A 86 5.90 16.25 -9.57
CA LYS A 86 6.09 16.68 -8.18
C LYS A 86 6.64 18.11 -8.08
N LYS A 87 7.63 18.47 -8.90
CA LYS A 87 8.17 19.84 -8.98
C LYS A 87 7.11 20.85 -9.44
N ARG A 88 6.30 20.49 -10.43
CA ARG A 88 5.21 21.35 -10.89
C ARG A 88 4.23 21.62 -9.75
N TRP A 89 3.78 20.59 -9.04
CA TRP A 89 2.87 20.77 -7.91
C TRP A 89 3.47 21.61 -6.78
N ASP A 90 4.76 21.45 -6.46
CA ASP A 90 5.45 22.30 -5.49
C ASP A 90 5.44 23.79 -5.91
N ILE A 91 5.65 24.08 -7.19
CA ILE A 91 5.57 25.45 -7.73
C ILE A 91 4.15 26.02 -7.59
N GLU A 92 3.13 25.27 -8.02
CA GLU A 92 1.73 25.69 -7.92
C GLU A 92 1.31 25.93 -6.46
N PHE A 93 1.73 25.05 -5.55
CA PHE A 93 1.41 25.17 -4.13
C PHE A 93 2.09 26.37 -3.48
N LYS A 94 3.35 26.66 -3.84
CA LYS A 94 4.06 27.87 -3.41
C LYS A 94 3.40 29.14 -3.93
N ALA A 95 2.94 29.13 -5.19
CA ALA A 95 2.22 30.26 -5.77
C ALA A 95 0.90 30.51 -5.02
N PHE A 96 0.15 29.44 -4.71
CA PHE A 96 -1.06 29.51 -3.91
C PHE A 96 -0.82 30.11 -2.51
N ILE A 97 0.24 29.68 -1.81
CA ILE A 97 0.59 30.22 -0.49
C ILE A 97 0.87 31.73 -0.57
N ARG A 98 1.68 32.17 -1.53
CA ARG A 98 2.01 33.61 -1.70
C ARG A 98 0.79 34.47 -1.99
N GLN A 99 -0.18 33.95 -2.75
CA GLN A 99 -1.44 34.64 -3.00
C GLN A 99 -2.25 34.81 -1.71
N LYS A 100 -2.25 33.80 -0.83
CA LYS A 100 -2.91 33.88 0.47
C LYS A 100 -2.25 34.89 1.40
N GLU A 101 -0.92 34.90 1.50
CA GLU A 101 -0.18 35.89 2.30
C GLU A 101 -0.50 37.33 1.86
N SER A 102 -0.57 37.56 0.54
CA SER A 102 -0.90 38.88 -0.02
C SER A 102 -2.34 39.32 0.24
N ALA A 103 -3.27 38.37 0.44
CA ALA A 103 -4.68 38.64 0.70
C ALA A 103 -4.99 38.86 2.20
N GLU A 104 -4.12 38.40 3.10
CA GLU A 104 -4.28 38.53 4.56
C GLU A 104 -3.56 39.76 5.14
N THR A 105 -2.79 40.49 4.32
CA THR A 105 -2.06 41.71 4.73
C THR A 105 -2.83 43.01 4.42
N VAL A 106 -4.15 42.92 4.14
CA VAL A 106 -5.05 44.08 3.89
C VAL A 106 -6.15 44.11 4.94
#